data_AF-A0ABD5JKJ8-F1
#
_entry.id   AF-A0ABD5JKJ8-F1
#
_cell.length_a   1.000
_cell.length_b   1.000
_cell.length_c   1.000
_cell.angle_alpha   90.00
_cell.angle_beta   90.00
_cell.angle_gamma   90.00
#
_symmetry.space_group_name_H-M   'P 1'
#
loop_
_entity.id
_entity.type
_entity.pdbx_description
1 polymer ?
#
loop_
_entity_poly.entity_id
_entity_poly.type
_entity_poly.pdbx_seq_one_letter_code
_entity_poly.pdbx_strand_id
1 'polypeptide(L)'
;MARSARVSSPPSSRAFGLVATAGLCTRATGDHRYDAFASRQNAWVFGANAWGSSFVVGAGETYPRCPQHQVANLAMSHSERGDILRGAVVNGPNKAGLLDGLARLDSMRACSAAPSGHRWSDFDGHGAGYVDDVAAWQTVEPADDYTATAPLALSLTADAAVTAER
;
A
#
# COMPACT_ATOMS: atom_id res chain seq x y z
N MET A 1 -19.15 26.09 -11.42
CA MET A 1 -18.34 25.12 -12.19
C MET A 1 -17.89 24.00 -11.24
N ALA A 2 -18.53 22.84 -11.29
CA ALA A 2 -18.08 21.67 -10.55
C ALA A 2 -16.82 21.13 -11.24
N ARG A 3 -15.66 21.20 -10.57
CA ARG A 3 -14.49 20.45 -11.00
C ARG A 3 -14.87 18.98 -10.96
N SER A 4 -14.80 18.30 -12.11
CA SER A 4 -14.81 16.84 -12.18
C SER A 4 -13.83 16.32 -11.12
N ALA A 5 -14.36 15.63 -10.12
CA ALA A 5 -13.53 14.92 -9.16
C ALA A 5 -12.79 13.87 -9.97
N ARG A 6 -11.51 14.13 -10.29
CA ARG A 6 -10.64 13.06 -10.80
C ARG A 6 -10.69 11.97 -9.76
N VAL A 7 -11.18 10.79 -10.13
CA VAL A 7 -10.97 9.58 -9.36
C VAL A 7 -9.46 9.43 -9.24
N SER A 8 -8.92 9.72 -8.06
CA SER A 8 -7.52 9.47 -7.77
C SER A 8 -7.39 7.97 -7.53
N SER A 9 -6.57 7.29 -8.33
CA SER A 9 -6.15 5.92 -8.03
C SER A 9 -5.59 5.85 -6.60
N PRO A 10 -5.83 4.76 -5.87
CA PRO A 10 -5.27 4.58 -4.54
C PRO A 10 -3.74 4.78 -4.55
N PRO A 11 -3.16 5.39 -3.51
CA PRO A 11 -1.75 5.78 -3.54
C PRO A 11 -0.75 4.64 -3.75
N SER A 12 -1.00 3.46 -3.20
CA SER A 12 -0.11 2.30 -3.36
C SER A 12 -0.02 1.82 -4.81
N SER A 13 -1.17 1.59 -5.46
CA SER A 13 -1.24 1.15 -6.85
C SER A 13 -0.71 2.22 -7.80
N ARG A 14 -0.95 3.49 -7.48
CA ARG A 14 -0.37 4.62 -8.21
C ARG A 14 1.15 4.62 -8.14
N ALA A 15 1.73 4.39 -6.96
CA ALA A 15 3.17 4.34 -6.79
C ALA A 15 3.79 3.19 -7.60
N PHE A 16 3.22 1.98 -7.53
CA PHE A 16 3.67 0.87 -8.38
C PHE A 16 3.50 1.17 -9.88
N GLY A 17 2.40 1.80 -10.30
CA GLY A 17 2.22 2.24 -11.68
C GLY A 17 3.31 3.22 -12.15
N LEU A 18 3.75 4.12 -11.27
CA LEU A 18 4.86 5.05 -11.56
C LEU A 18 6.20 4.31 -11.68
N VAL A 19 6.47 3.33 -10.81
CA VAL A 19 7.66 2.46 -10.91
C VAL A 19 7.66 1.69 -12.23
N ALA A 20 6.54 1.04 -12.57
CA ALA A 20 6.41 0.28 -13.80
C ALA A 20 6.58 1.17 -15.04
N THR A 21 5.99 2.37 -15.03
CA THR A 21 6.13 3.33 -16.14
C THR A 21 7.57 3.75 -16.34
N ALA A 22 8.30 4.08 -15.26
CA ALA A 22 9.72 4.42 -15.35
C ALA A 22 10.54 3.26 -15.91
N GLY A 23 10.37 2.03 -15.40
CA GLY A 23 11.08 0.85 -15.90
C GLY A 23 10.78 0.56 -17.38
N LEU A 24 9.54 0.73 -17.83
CA LEU A 24 9.17 0.58 -19.24
C LEU A 24 9.79 1.69 -20.10
N CYS A 25 9.84 2.93 -19.62
CA CYS A 25 10.53 4.02 -20.33
C CYS A 25 12.02 3.70 -20.50
N THR A 26 12.70 3.27 -19.44
CA THR A 26 14.10 2.86 -19.48
C THR A 26 14.30 1.71 -20.48
N ARG A 27 13.45 0.67 -20.44
CA ARG A 27 13.54 -0.47 -21.37
C ARG A 27 13.30 -0.09 -22.84
N ALA A 28 12.38 0.83 -23.10
CA ALA A 28 12.01 1.23 -24.45
C ALA A 28 13.00 2.22 -25.08
N THR A 29 13.70 3.02 -24.26
CA THR A 29 14.48 4.18 -24.75
C THR A 29 15.94 4.20 -24.31
N GLY A 30 16.30 3.46 -23.26
CA GLY A 30 17.58 3.59 -22.57
C GLY A 30 17.70 4.87 -21.70
N ASP A 31 16.65 5.67 -21.56
CA ASP A 31 16.66 6.88 -20.73
C ASP A 31 16.39 6.55 -19.25
N HIS A 32 17.42 6.72 -18.43
CA HIS A 32 17.43 6.42 -16.99
C HIS A 32 17.02 7.60 -16.09
N ARG A 33 16.56 8.73 -16.67
CA ARG A 33 16.30 9.94 -15.87
C ARG A 33 15.24 9.79 -14.77
N TYR A 34 14.43 8.72 -14.83
CA TYR A 34 13.38 8.44 -13.86
C TYR A 34 13.75 7.40 -12.81
N ASP A 35 14.93 6.77 -12.88
CA ASP A 35 15.30 5.65 -12.01
C ASP A 35 15.26 6.06 -10.53
N ALA A 36 15.88 7.19 -10.18
CA ALA A 36 15.87 7.71 -8.82
C ALA A 36 14.45 8.02 -8.31
N PHE A 37 13.55 8.46 -9.20
CA PHE A 37 12.15 8.69 -8.85
C PHE A 37 11.41 7.38 -8.61
N ALA A 38 11.60 6.38 -9.47
CA ALA A 38 11.03 5.05 -9.34
C ALA A 38 11.48 4.38 -8.02
N SER A 39 12.78 4.44 -7.70
CA SER A 39 13.30 3.91 -6.43
C SER A 39 12.62 4.54 -5.22
N ARG A 40 12.36 5.86 -5.24
CA ARG A 40 11.63 6.53 -4.16
C ARG A 40 10.16 6.10 -4.06
N GLN A 41 9.48 5.88 -5.18
CA GLN A 41 8.10 5.37 -5.17
C GLN A 41 8.05 3.95 -4.61
N ASN A 42 8.99 3.10 -5.00
CA ASN A 42 9.09 1.73 -4.51
C ASN A 42 9.38 1.71 -3.00
N ALA A 43 10.38 2.47 -2.55
CA ALA A 43 10.71 2.59 -1.13
C ALA A 43 9.52 3.12 -0.31
N TRP A 44 8.79 4.10 -0.85
CA TRP A 44 7.62 4.67 -0.19
C TRP A 44 6.52 3.62 0.06
N VAL A 45 6.26 2.73 -0.91
CA VAL A 45 5.27 1.65 -0.73
C VAL A 45 5.70 0.65 0.34
N PHE A 46 7.01 0.41 0.48
CA PHE A 46 7.56 -0.55 1.46
C PHE A 46 7.95 0.07 2.81
N GLY A 47 7.47 1.27 3.12
CA GLY A 47 7.59 1.85 4.46
C GLY A 47 8.44 3.12 4.58
N ALA A 48 9.07 3.60 3.50
CA ALA A 48 9.70 4.93 3.49
C ALA A 48 8.65 6.04 3.32
N ASN A 49 7.63 6.01 4.18
CA ASN A 49 6.51 6.93 4.24
C ASN A 49 6.28 7.37 5.70
N ALA A 50 5.38 8.34 5.92
CA ALA A 50 5.19 8.95 7.24
C ALA A 50 4.81 7.96 8.34
N TRP A 51 4.08 6.89 8.00
CA TRP A 51 3.61 5.89 8.96
C TRP A 51 4.60 4.74 9.16
N GLY A 52 5.71 4.69 8.41
CA GLY A 52 6.69 3.61 8.54
C GLY A 52 6.16 2.21 8.19
N SER A 53 5.00 2.13 7.51
CA SER A 53 4.30 0.88 7.22
C SER A 53 4.40 0.54 5.74
N SER A 54 4.73 -0.71 5.43
CA SER A 54 4.57 -1.24 4.08
C SER A 54 3.09 -1.37 3.74
N PHE A 55 2.69 -1.03 2.51
CA PHE A 55 1.33 -1.26 2.02
C PHE A 55 1.16 -2.61 1.31
N VAL A 56 2.16 -3.50 1.45
CA VAL A 56 2.13 -4.88 0.96
C VAL A 56 2.16 -5.82 2.16
N VAL A 57 1.11 -6.62 2.30
CA VAL A 57 0.93 -7.54 3.43
C VAL A 57 2.08 -8.55 3.49
N GLY A 58 2.76 -8.61 4.63
CA GLY A 58 3.85 -9.54 4.89
C GLY A 58 5.21 -9.14 4.30
N ALA A 59 5.35 -7.92 3.78
CA ALA A 59 6.63 -7.35 3.35
C ALA A 59 7.07 -6.24 4.33
N GLY A 60 8.31 -6.32 4.83
CA GLY A 60 8.82 -5.42 5.87
C GLY A 60 8.44 -5.84 7.29
N GLU A 61 8.88 -5.06 8.28
CA GLU A 61 8.62 -5.32 9.71
C GLU A 61 7.25 -4.80 10.15
N THR A 62 6.78 -3.69 9.55
CA THR A 62 5.46 -3.10 9.79
C THR A 62 4.66 -3.14 8.49
N TYR A 63 3.47 -3.76 8.54
CA TYR A 63 2.56 -3.93 7.39
C TYR A 63 1.12 -4.15 7.90
N PRO A 64 0.07 -4.05 7.04
CA PRO A 64 -1.31 -4.28 7.45
C PRO A 64 -1.54 -5.67 8.05
N ARG A 65 -2.08 -5.71 9.27
CA ARG A 65 -2.43 -6.91 10.02
C ARG A 65 -3.93 -7.16 10.01
N CYS A 66 -4.72 -6.11 9.78
CA CYS A 66 -6.17 -6.12 9.80
C CYS A 66 -6.75 -5.65 8.46
N PRO A 67 -6.42 -6.31 7.33
CA PRO A 67 -6.96 -5.90 6.03
C PRO A 67 -8.49 -6.00 6.04
N GLN A 68 -9.16 -5.04 5.40
CA GLN A 68 -10.58 -5.15 5.08
C GLN A 68 -10.71 -6.19 3.96
N HIS A 69 -10.82 -7.46 4.33
CA HIS A 69 -11.03 -8.58 3.43
C HIS A 69 -11.74 -9.70 4.19
N GLN A 70 -12.90 -10.13 3.69
CA GLN A 70 -13.84 -11.00 4.41
C GLN A 70 -13.21 -12.36 4.77
N VAL A 71 -12.57 -13.01 3.79
CA VAL A 71 -11.90 -14.31 4.04
C VAL A 71 -10.79 -14.17 5.07
N ALA A 72 -9.99 -13.11 4.99
CA ALA A 72 -8.90 -12.88 5.94
C ALA A 72 -9.41 -12.53 7.34
N ASN A 73 -10.49 -11.76 7.42
CA ASN A 73 -11.13 -11.43 8.68
C ASN A 73 -11.64 -12.68 9.41
N LEU A 74 -12.24 -13.62 8.67
CA LEU A 74 -12.88 -14.81 9.23
C LEU A 74 -11.93 -15.99 9.45
N ALA A 75 -10.98 -16.22 8.54
CA ALA A 75 -10.23 -17.47 8.49
C ALA A 75 -8.71 -17.33 8.63
N MET A 76 -8.16 -16.11 8.53
CA MET A 76 -6.72 -15.91 8.55
C MET A 76 -6.22 -15.37 9.88
N SER A 77 -4.90 -15.49 10.07
CA SER A 77 -4.21 -14.95 11.23
C SER A 77 -4.14 -13.44 11.14
N HIS A 78 -4.39 -12.78 12.27
CA HIS A 78 -4.15 -11.34 12.46
C HIS A 78 -2.79 -11.10 13.15
N SER A 79 -2.00 -12.16 13.33
CA SER A 79 -0.65 -12.12 13.91
C SER A 79 0.41 -12.32 12.82
N GLU A 80 1.69 -12.28 13.18
CA GLU A 80 2.83 -12.43 12.24
C GLU A 80 3.02 -13.87 11.78
N ARG A 81 2.27 -14.80 12.38
CA ARG A 81 2.42 -16.24 12.21
C ARG A 81 1.14 -16.81 11.60
N GLY A 82 1.26 -17.89 10.84
CA GLY A 82 0.14 -18.55 10.18
C GLY A 82 -0.24 -17.89 8.85
N ASP A 83 -1.40 -18.25 8.33
CA ASP A 83 -1.85 -17.80 7.02
C ASP A 83 -2.27 -16.33 7.09
N ILE A 84 -1.72 -15.53 6.17
CA ILE A 84 -2.03 -14.12 5.96
C ILE A 84 -2.24 -13.91 4.45
N LEU A 85 -2.83 -12.77 4.07
CA LEU A 85 -2.94 -12.35 2.66
C LEU A 85 -1.59 -11.87 2.09
N ARG A 86 -0.56 -12.71 2.16
CA ARG A 86 0.82 -12.35 1.78
C ARG A 86 0.86 -11.82 0.35
N GLY A 87 1.47 -10.66 0.16
CA GLY A 87 1.61 -9.99 -1.13
C GLY A 87 0.40 -9.17 -1.56
N ALA A 88 -0.72 -9.21 -0.83
CA ALA A 88 -1.85 -8.34 -1.11
C ALA A 88 -1.46 -6.87 -0.89
N VAL A 89 -1.85 -6.02 -1.84
CA VAL A 89 -1.56 -4.59 -1.81
C VAL A 89 -2.81 -3.84 -1.37
N VAL A 90 -2.73 -3.11 -0.26
CA VAL A 90 -3.85 -2.30 0.25
C VAL A 90 -3.84 -0.89 -0.34
N ASN A 91 -4.93 -0.11 -0.20
CA ASN A 91 -5.02 1.26 -0.74
C ASN A 91 -3.84 2.16 -0.33
N GLY A 92 -3.40 2.06 0.92
CA GLY A 92 -2.47 3.01 1.55
C GLY A 92 -3.19 4.23 2.13
N PRO A 93 -2.52 5.35 2.40
CA PRO A 93 -3.12 6.51 3.07
C PRO A 93 -4.25 7.13 2.25
N ASN A 94 -5.22 7.74 2.94
CA ASN A 94 -6.37 8.41 2.34
C ASN A 94 -6.61 9.76 3.02
N LYS A 95 -7.67 10.48 2.67
CA LYS A 95 -8.05 11.71 3.38
C LYS A 95 -8.35 11.38 4.84
N ALA A 96 -7.69 12.05 5.78
CA ALA A 96 -7.81 11.77 7.21
C ALA A 96 -9.27 11.83 7.71
N GLY A 97 -10.05 12.82 7.26
CA GLY A 97 -11.47 12.94 7.63
C GLY A 97 -12.39 11.84 7.08
N LEU A 98 -11.90 10.93 6.23
CA LEU A 98 -12.64 9.71 5.85
C LEU A 98 -12.40 8.55 6.82
N LEU A 99 -11.47 8.71 7.78
CA LEU A 99 -11.13 7.70 8.78
C LEU A 99 -11.90 7.91 10.09
N ASP A 100 -12.70 8.98 10.17
CA ASP A 100 -13.63 9.24 11.26
C ASP A 100 -14.86 8.34 11.13
N GLY A 101 -15.27 7.71 12.24
CA GLY A 101 -16.53 6.95 12.29
C GLY A 101 -16.57 5.75 11.34
N LEU A 102 -15.51 4.95 11.30
CA LEU A 102 -15.42 3.75 10.46
C LEU A 102 -16.65 2.85 10.57
N ALA A 103 -17.18 2.46 9.42
CA ALA A 103 -18.38 1.61 9.33
C ALA A 103 -18.05 0.17 9.71
N ARG A 104 -18.60 -0.29 10.84
CA ARG A 104 -18.45 -1.66 11.32
C ARG A 104 -19.73 -2.45 11.07
N LEU A 105 -19.56 -3.71 10.66
CA LEU A 105 -20.65 -4.68 10.55
C LEU A 105 -20.65 -5.56 11.79
N ASP A 106 -21.82 -5.92 12.32
CA ASP A 106 -21.92 -6.73 13.54
C ASP A 106 -21.24 -8.10 13.44
N SER A 107 -21.20 -8.67 12.24
CA SER A 107 -20.54 -9.95 11.94
C SER A 107 -19.04 -9.83 11.66
N MET A 108 -18.50 -8.62 11.60
CA MET A 108 -17.08 -8.39 11.36
C MET A 108 -16.29 -8.72 12.64
N ARG A 109 -15.33 -9.64 12.53
CA ARG A 109 -14.44 -9.93 13.65
C ARG A 109 -13.56 -8.68 13.89
N ALA A 110 -13.60 -8.13 15.10
CA ALA A 110 -12.82 -6.95 15.44
C ALA A 110 -11.31 -7.22 15.24
N CYS A 111 -10.65 -6.29 14.53
CA CYS A 111 -9.21 -6.30 14.32
C CYS A 111 -8.75 -4.86 14.08
N SER A 112 -7.79 -4.42 14.90
CA SER A 112 -7.07 -3.16 14.69
C SER A 112 -5.63 -3.37 15.17
N ALA A 113 -4.66 -2.82 14.44
CA ALA A 113 -3.27 -2.78 14.85
C ALA A 113 -2.77 -1.34 14.88
N ALA A 114 -1.80 -1.07 15.74
CA ALA A 114 -1.15 0.22 15.85
C ALA A 114 0.35 0.02 16.15
N PRO A 115 1.21 0.97 15.74
CA PRO A 115 2.62 0.97 16.10
C PRO A 115 2.78 1.00 17.63
N SER A 116 3.82 0.34 18.14
CA SER A 116 4.06 0.24 19.59
C SER A 116 4.18 1.62 20.23
N GLY A 117 3.32 1.90 21.22
CA GLY A 117 3.33 3.17 21.96
C GLY A 117 2.81 4.39 21.21
N HIS A 118 2.33 4.22 19.97
CA HIS A 118 1.89 5.31 19.10
C HIS A 118 0.52 5.02 18.47
N ARG A 119 -0.17 6.07 18.07
CA ARG A 119 -1.35 5.96 17.20
C ARG A 119 -0.92 6.26 15.78
N TRP A 120 -1.61 5.69 14.80
CA TRP A 120 -1.34 6.07 13.41
C TRP A 120 -1.53 7.56 13.14
N SER A 121 -2.49 8.19 13.82
CA SER A 121 -2.77 9.62 13.69
C SER A 121 -1.65 10.53 14.18
N ASP A 122 -0.68 10.01 14.93
CA ASP A 122 0.50 10.77 15.32
C ASP A 122 1.42 11.08 14.11
N PHE A 123 1.22 10.37 12.99
CA PHE A 123 1.97 10.50 11.73
C PHE A 123 1.15 11.12 10.59
N ASP A 124 -0.11 11.45 10.84
CA ASP A 124 -0.99 12.08 9.85
C ASP A 124 -0.51 13.51 9.53
N GLY A 125 -0.73 13.94 8.30
CA GLY A 125 -0.21 15.23 7.85
C GLY A 125 -0.73 15.62 6.48
N HIS A 126 -0.79 16.93 6.20
CA HIS A 126 -1.25 17.48 4.93
C HIS A 126 -2.64 16.97 4.48
N GLY A 127 -3.50 16.63 5.44
CA GLY A 127 -4.84 16.08 5.19
C GLY A 127 -4.87 14.59 4.82
N ALA A 128 -3.72 13.90 4.80
CA ALA A 128 -3.63 12.46 4.63
C ALA A 128 -3.56 11.75 6.00
N GLY A 129 -4.19 10.59 6.08
CA GLY A 129 -4.15 9.71 7.24
C GLY A 129 -4.11 8.24 6.83
N TYR A 130 -3.70 7.40 7.77
CA TYR A 130 -3.68 5.94 7.63
C TYR A 130 -4.13 5.29 8.93
N VAL A 131 -4.83 4.18 8.83
CA VAL A 131 -5.14 3.30 9.98
C VAL A 131 -5.11 1.84 9.50
N ASP A 132 -4.64 0.95 10.36
CA ASP A 132 -4.75 -0.50 10.17
C ASP A 132 -5.90 -1.04 11.02
N ASP A 133 -7.09 -1.01 10.44
CA ASP A 133 -8.33 -1.42 11.07
C ASP A 133 -9.21 -2.11 10.04
N VAL A 134 -9.78 -3.26 10.38
CA VAL A 134 -10.61 -4.03 9.44
C VAL A 134 -11.81 -3.25 8.93
N ALA A 135 -12.28 -2.23 9.65
CA ALA A 135 -13.37 -1.37 9.20
C ALA A 135 -12.93 -0.26 8.23
N ALA A 136 -11.62 -0.04 8.08
CA ALA A 136 -11.04 1.02 7.28
C ALA A 136 -10.71 0.56 5.85
N TRP A 137 -11.75 0.25 5.07
CA TRP A 137 -11.59 -0.05 3.64
C TRP A 137 -10.88 1.07 2.87
N GLN A 138 -10.92 2.30 3.40
CA GLN A 138 -10.25 3.46 2.84
C GLN A 138 -8.72 3.33 2.80
N THR A 139 -8.13 2.53 3.70
CA THR A 139 -6.67 2.42 3.89
C THR A 139 -6.13 1.01 3.77
N VAL A 140 -6.90 0.00 4.19
CA VAL A 140 -6.46 -1.40 4.29
C VAL A 140 -7.31 -2.40 3.50
N GLU A 141 -8.10 -1.95 2.52
CA GLU A 141 -8.73 -2.86 1.55
C GLU A 141 -7.71 -3.27 0.47
N PRO A 142 -7.40 -4.56 0.33
CA PRO A 142 -6.67 -5.03 -0.83
C PRO A 142 -7.62 -5.19 -2.02
N ALA A 143 -7.11 -4.92 -3.22
CA ALA A 143 -7.83 -5.15 -4.46
C ALA A 143 -6.92 -5.75 -5.54
N ASP A 144 -7.53 -6.43 -6.50
CA ASP A 144 -6.82 -7.08 -7.60
C ASP A 144 -6.07 -6.07 -8.47
N ASP A 145 -6.66 -4.90 -8.74
CA ASP A 145 -6.03 -3.84 -9.53
C ASP A 145 -4.86 -3.19 -8.79
N TYR A 146 -4.89 -3.16 -7.45
CA TYR A 146 -3.76 -2.68 -6.65
C TYR A 146 -2.64 -3.69 -6.72
N THR A 147 -3.00 -4.96 -6.48
CA THR A 147 -2.07 -6.07 -6.38
C THR A 147 -1.43 -6.40 -7.73
N ALA A 148 -2.16 -6.31 -8.84
CA ALA A 148 -1.67 -6.63 -10.18
C ALA A 148 -0.55 -5.69 -10.66
N THR A 149 -0.52 -4.43 -10.19
CA THR A 149 0.54 -3.48 -10.56
C THR A 149 1.88 -3.76 -9.87
N ALA A 150 1.87 -4.37 -8.68
CA ALA A 150 3.06 -4.70 -7.92
C ALA A 150 4.01 -5.70 -8.62
N PRO A 151 3.58 -6.89 -9.09
CA PRO A 151 4.47 -7.84 -9.73
C PRO A 151 5.07 -7.28 -11.03
N LEU A 152 4.33 -6.46 -11.79
CA LEU A 152 4.89 -5.78 -12.95
C LEU A 152 5.99 -4.78 -12.56
N ALA A 153 5.73 -3.91 -11.57
CA ALA A 153 6.72 -2.95 -11.09
C ALA A 153 7.98 -3.65 -10.53
N LEU A 154 7.80 -4.71 -9.73
CA LEU A 154 8.88 -5.45 -9.08
C LEU A 154 9.71 -6.26 -10.09
N SER A 155 9.08 -6.90 -11.08
CA SER A 155 9.80 -7.61 -12.14
C SER A 155 10.67 -6.69 -12.97
N LEU A 156 10.16 -5.51 -13.36
CA LEU A 156 10.95 -4.49 -14.07
C LEU A 156 12.12 -3.98 -13.23
N THR A 157 11.93 -3.84 -11.91
CA THR A 157 12.99 -3.42 -10.99
C THR A 157 14.07 -4.50 -10.84
N ALA A 158 13.67 -5.77 -10.72
CA ALA A 158 14.59 -6.89 -10.61
C ALA A 158 15.43 -7.09 -11.89
N ASP A 159 14.80 -6.99 -13.07
CA ASP A 159 15.50 -7.05 -14.36
C ASP A 159 16.59 -5.98 -14.47
N ALA A 160 16.29 -4.75 -14.01
CA ALA A 160 17.25 -3.65 -14.02
C ALA A 160 18.44 -3.90 -13.08
N ALA A 161 18.20 -4.43 -11.88
CA ALA A 161 19.26 -4.78 -10.93
C ALA A 161 20.20 -5.85 -11.50
N VAL A 162 19.65 -6.92 -12.11
CA VAL A 162 20.44 -7.98 -12.75
C VAL A 162 21.28 -7.44 -13.91
N THR A 163 20.76 -6.46 -14.66
CA THR A 163 21.49 -5.85 -15.78
C THR A 163 22.63 -4.96 -15.30
N ALA A 164 22.47 -4.27 -14.17
CA ALA A 164 23.50 -3.40 -13.60
C ALA A 164 24.69 -4.16 -12.99
N GLU A 165 24.51 -5.42 -12.61
CA GLU A 165 25.56 -6.29 -12.05
C GLU A 165 26.37 -7.06 -13.11
N ARG A 166 26.03 -6.92 -14.40
CA ARG A 166 26.75 -7.53 -15.53
C ARG A 166 27.65 -6.52 -16.23
#